data_AF-A0A1N7EHG8-F1
#
_entry.id   AF-A0A1N7EHG8-F1
#
_cell.length_a   1.000
_cell.length_b   1.000
_cell.length_c   1.000
_cell.angle_alpha   90.00
_cell.angle_beta   90.00
_cell.angle_gamma   90.00
#
_symmetry.space_group_name_H-M   'P 1'
#
loop_
_entity.id
_entity.type
_entity.pdbx_description
1 polymer ?
#
loop_
_entity_poly.entity_id
_entity_poly.type
_entity_poly.pdbx_seq_one_letter_code
_entity_poly.pdbx_strand_id
1 'polypeptide(L)'
;MTNNKRRTLLKLLGAAATIGGTSAASAKPDWAGPPKKGRIRKMGHSLLSDPGGGYAEEDIRADGQYALVGHFSSPGGSFLVDISNPTNPTEVHEFPTTDDVTHADVEFDRRNGLYYRGRENGEENGVDVIDYGYGEGTPENPVQIDRIPAGSTHNVDAHPEGDVLYTTEHDGVGVWNTSDPSNVEEAAMVHIGGDCHDIVVDAGRDLLHCAFIGGGFTGYVALDISDPLSPTEAGRFDYAGRPNYTEIGTAGFESCHYASHDPERDLVILGDEIGFGIPGGKHILDIGWGDGSVENPQHIGFTHSPNAQVMDENEELFDWTTHNHTVISKGSNSLLVSGDYHEGTVVYDISDPTDPTPTDQYRTDDKADQADGAGFVGEPPMAWGADYSEERDLVVTSDMQTGLYVFKVTPARSK
;
A
#
# COMPACT_ATOMS: atom_id res chain seq x y z
N MET A 1 -19.42 -33.56 -0.40
CA MET A 1 -20.02 -32.23 -0.29
C MET A 1 -18.92 -31.23 0.11
N THR A 2 -17.72 -31.26 -0.47
CA THR A 2 -17.26 -30.85 -1.83
C THR A 2 -17.37 -29.35 -2.12
N ASN A 3 -16.29 -28.63 -1.76
CA ASN A 3 -15.46 -27.79 -2.64
C ASN A 3 -16.00 -26.50 -3.29
N ASN A 4 -17.15 -25.95 -2.90
CA ASN A 4 -17.68 -24.73 -3.54
C ASN A 4 -17.65 -23.43 -2.70
N LYS A 5 -16.86 -23.35 -1.62
CA LYS A 5 -16.77 -22.13 -0.79
C LYS A 5 -15.35 -21.53 -0.62
N ARG A 6 -14.35 -22.08 -1.30
CA ARG A 6 -12.93 -21.65 -1.20
C ARG A 6 -12.40 -21.01 -2.49
N ARG A 7 -13.28 -20.38 -3.27
CA ARG A 7 -12.95 -19.81 -4.59
C ARG A 7 -13.30 -18.32 -4.71
N THR A 8 -13.39 -17.63 -3.57
CA THR A 8 -14.03 -16.31 -3.49
C THR A 8 -13.04 -15.14 -3.34
N LEU A 9 -11.73 -15.36 -3.23
CA LEU A 9 -10.77 -14.24 -3.20
C LEU A 9 -10.05 -14.04 -4.56
N LEU A 10 -9.52 -15.10 -5.17
CA LEU A 10 -8.84 -15.04 -6.48
C LEU A 10 -9.76 -15.01 -7.73
N LYS A 11 -11.00 -14.48 -7.62
CA LYS A 11 -11.92 -14.38 -8.78
C LYS A 11 -12.68 -13.06 -8.88
N LEU A 12 -12.42 -12.09 -8.00
CA LEU A 12 -13.13 -10.81 -8.02
C LEU A 12 -12.58 -9.80 -9.03
N LEU A 13 -11.43 -10.06 -9.66
CA LEU A 13 -10.84 -9.15 -10.68
C LEU A 13 -11.13 -9.54 -12.13
N GLY A 14 -12.11 -10.41 -12.37
CA GLY A 14 -12.37 -10.97 -13.70
C GLY A 14 -13.82 -10.94 -14.14
N ALA A 15 -14.52 -9.80 -14.02
CA ALA A 15 -15.69 -9.46 -14.85
C ALA A 15 -16.20 -8.04 -14.56
N ALA A 16 -15.85 -7.09 -15.43
CA ALA A 16 -16.50 -5.78 -15.47
C ALA A 16 -18.02 -5.95 -15.74
N ALA A 17 -18.85 -5.53 -14.78
CA ALA A 17 -20.29 -5.36 -14.97
C ALA A 17 -20.67 -3.92 -14.62
N THR A 18 -20.98 -3.13 -15.64
CA THR A 18 -21.42 -1.74 -15.55
C THR A 18 -22.85 -1.64 -15.00
N ILE A 19 -23.03 -1.06 -13.82
CA ILE A 19 -24.35 -0.62 -13.34
C ILE A 19 -24.18 0.68 -12.55
N GLY A 20 -24.73 1.79 -13.08
CA GLY A 20 -24.77 3.08 -12.40
C GLY A 20 -25.77 3.07 -11.24
N GLY A 21 -25.34 3.55 -10.09
CA GLY A 21 -26.11 3.65 -8.85
C GLY A 21 -25.97 5.02 -8.20
N THR A 22 -27.07 5.54 -7.66
CA THR A 22 -27.22 6.90 -7.15
C THR A 22 -26.58 7.11 -5.77
N SER A 23 -25.79 8.17 -5.64
CA SER A 23 -25.11 8.66 -4.43
C SER A 23 -25.96 8.68 -3.17
N ALA A 24 -25.60 7.88 -2.17
CA ALA A 24 -25.98 8.12 -0.77
C ALA A 24 -24.87 8.96 -0.12
N ALA A 25 -25.17 10.22 0.18
CA ALA A 25 -24.23 11.08 0.89
C ALA A 25 -24.02 10.54 2.32
N SER A 26 -22.87 9.92 2.57
CA SER A 26 -22.44 9.53 3.92
C SER A 26 -22.17 10.80 4.75
N ALA A 27 -22.71 10.81 5.97
CA ALA A 27 -22.52 11.93 6.88
C ALA A 27 -21.06 11.94 7.38
N LYS A 28 -20.41 13.11 7.36
CA LYS A 28 -19.07 13.27 7.96
C LYS A 28 -19.09 12.78 9.42
N PRO A 29 -18.12 11.97 9.87
CA PRO A 29 -18.03 11.54 11.25
C PRO A 29 -18.05 12.74 12.19
N ASP A 30 -18.75 12.59 13.30
CA ASP A 30 -18.78 13.60 14.35
C ASP A 30 -17.44 13.55 15.11
N TRP A 31 -16.43 14.21 14.53
CA TRP A 31 -15.10 14.36 15.12
C TRP A 31 -15.07 15.24 16.38
N ALA A 32 -16.23 15.53 16.98
CA ALA A 32 -16.38 16.32 18.20
C ALA A 32 -15.74 15.58 19.39
N GLY A 33 -14.54 16.03 19.76
CA GLY A 33 -13.76 15.47 20.87
C GLY A 33 -12.64 16.41 21.31
N PRO A 34 -11.78 15.99 22.26
CA PRO A 34 -10.57 16.73 22.62
C PRO A 34 -9.70 16.99 21.38
N PRO A 35 -8.76 17.97 21.41
CA PRO A 35 -7.91 18.27 20.26
C PRO A 35 -7.13 17.02 19.85
N LYS A 36 -7.53 16.45 18.72
CA LYS A 36 -6.99 15.21 18.17
C LYS A 36 -5.58 15.47 17.63
N LYS A 37 -4.64 14.53 17.86
CA LYS A 37 -3.25 14.66 17.40
C LYS A 37 -3.14 14.12 15.98
N GLY A 38 -2.85 15.01 15.03
CA GLY A 38 -2.84 14.65 13.62
C GLY A 38 -3.84 15.48 12.86
N ARG A 39 -3.38 16.16 11.82
CA ARG A 39 -4.20 16.95 10.90
C ARG A 39 -3.65 16.76 9.50
N ILE A 40 -4.54 16.51 8.56
CA ILE A 40 -4.21 16.41 7.14
C ILE A 40 -4.66 17.67 6.42
N ARG A 41 -3.82 18.16 5.51
CA ARG A 41 -4.15 19.32 4.67
C ARG A 41 -3.65 19.08 3.26
N LYS A 42 -4.58 19.10 2.30
CA LYS A 42 -4.23 19.06 0.88
C LYS A 42 -3.30 20.21 0.51
N MET A 43 -2.24 19.87 -0.22
CA MET A 43 -1.31 20.77 -0.87
C MET A 43 -1.68 20.92 -2.35
N GLY A 44 -1.81 19.81 -3.06
CA GLY A 44 -2.04 19.75 -4.49
C GLY A 44 -2.73 18.44 -4.91
N HIS A 45 -3.16 18.40 -6.16
CA HIS A 45 -3.90 17.27 -6.75
C HIS A 45 -3.73 17.28 -8.27
N SER A 46 -3.54 16.09 -8.86
CA SER A 46 -3.51 15.87 -10.30
C SER A 46 -4.42 14.69 -10.65
N LEU A 47 -5.23 14.84 -11.69
CA LEU A 47 -5.98 13.72 -12.27
C LEU A 47 -5.07 12.80 -13.12
N LEU A 48 -3.81 13.20 -13.38
CA LEU A 48 -2.91 12.55 -14.35
C LEU A 48 -3.54 12.51 -15.77
N SER A 49 -2.89 11.86 -16.73
CA SER A 49 -3.39 11.71 -18.11
C SER A 49 -4.59 10.75 -18.15
N ASP A 50 -5.75 11.27 -17.75
CA ASP A 50 -7.09 10.68 -17.95
C ASP A 50 -7.27 10.28 -19.44
N PRO A 51 -7.69 9.03 -19.76
CA PRO A 51 -8.87 8.35 -19.21
C PRO A 51 -8.59 7.27 -18.14
N GLY A 52 -7.42 7.30 -17.48
CA GLY A 52 -6.92 6.23 -16.60
C GLY A 52 -7.56 6.15 -15.22
N GLY A 53 -8.83 5.78 -15.14
CA GLY A 53 -9.36 5.21 -13.92
C GLY A 53 -8.69 3.88 -13.55
N GLY A 54 -8.30 3.73 -12.29
CA GLY A 54 -7.68 2.53 -11.74
C GLY A 54 -6.25 2.74 -11.27
N TYR A 55 -5.89 3.94 -10.80
CA TYR A 55 -4.58 4.15 -10.15
C TYR A 55 -4.39 3.19 -8.96
N ALA A 56 -3.14 2.77 -8.75
CA ALA A 56 -2.75 1.84 -7.69
C ALA A 56 -1.64 2.46 -6.83
N GLU A 57 -0.77 1.65 -6.22
CA GLU A 57 0.22 2.12 -5.24
C GLU A 57 1.06 3.30 -5.77
N GLU A 58 1.45 4.16 -4.83
CA GLU A 58 2.39 5.23 -5.06
C GLU A 58 3.68 5.01 -4.27
N ASP A 59 4.77 5.55 -4.79
CA ASP A 59 6.03 5.67 -4.08
C ASP A 59 6.61 7.08 -4.30
N ILE A 60 7.33 7.61 -3.31
CA ILE A 60 7.96 8.92 -3.34
C ILE A 60 9.48 8.76 -3.38
N ARG A 61 10.10 9.35 -4.41
CA ARG A 61 11.56 9.33 -4.52
C ARG A 61 12.19 9.93 -3.26
N ALA A 62 13.30 9.37 -2.81
CA ALA A 62 13.98 9.78 -1.56
C ALA A 62 14.21 11.30 -1.39
N ASP A 63 14.36 12.08 -2.48
CA ASP A 63 14.52 13.54 -2.44
C ASP A 63 13.20 14.34 -2.46
N GLY A 64 12.06 13.64 -2.49
CA GLY A 64 10.70 14.14 -2.54
C GLY A 64 10.37 14.97 -3.77
N GLN A 65 11.14 14.86 -4.86
CA GLN A 65 10.89 15.65 -6.07
C GLN A 65 9.91 14.97 -7.04
N TYR A 66 9.85 13.64 -7.03
CA TYR A 66 8.93 12.87 -7.87
C TYR A 66 8.16 11.85 -7.04
N ALA A 67 6.96 11.53 -7.53
CA ALA A 67 6.19 10.36 -7.11
C ALA A 67 6.00 9.44 -8.31
N LEU A 68 5.87 8.15 -8.04
CA LEU A 68 5.35 7.14 -8.97
C LEU A 68 3.89 6.84 -8.63
N VAL A 69 3.14 6.39 -9.63
CA VAL A 69 1.81 5.81 -9.43
C VAL A 69 1.65 4.61 -10.35
N GLY A 70 1.22 3.48 -9.79
CA GLY A 70 0.84 2.27 -10.51
C GLY A 70 -0.54 2.39 -11.17
N HIS A 71 -0.95 1.32 -11.84
CA HIS A 71 -2.27 1.25 -12.45
C HIS A 71 -2.81 -0.19 -12.46
N PHE A 72 -3.98 -0.36 -11.87
CA PHE A 72 -4.61 -1.64 -11.59
C PHE A 72 -5.44 -2.20 -12.77
N SER A 73 -5.91 -1.34 -13.67
CA SER A 73 -6.80 -1.72 -14.78
C SER A 73 -6.12 -1.63 -16.15
N SER A 74 -6.65 -2.31 -17.18
CA SER A 74 -6.16 -2.19 -18.56
C SER A 74 -7.15 -1.42 -19.45
N PRO A 75 -6.70 -0.57 -20.40
CA PRO A 75 -5.31 -0.17 -20.64
C PRO A 75 -4.75 0.68 -19.48
N GLY A 76 -3.45 0.56 -19.20
CA GLY A 76 -2.81 1.18 -18.04
C GLY A 76 -1.30 1.31 -18.20
N GLY A 77 -0.59 1.56 -17.10
CA GLY A 77 0.85 1.73 -17.11
C GLY A 77 1.39 2.10 -15.73
N SER A 78 2.48 2.86 -15.73
CA SER A 78 3.03 3.52 -14.55
C SER A 78 3.27 4.99 -14.86
N PHE A 79 3.10 5.86 -13.90
CA PHE A 79 3.21 7.31 -14.09
C PHE A 79 4.36 7.88 -13.27
N LEU A 80 5.13 8.79 -13.86
CA LEU A 80 6.09 9.63 -13.12
C LEU A 80 5.50 11.02 -12.97
N VAL A 81 5.44 11.52 -11.74
CA VAL A 81 4.79 12.79 -11.39
C VAL A 81 5.78 13.72 -10.71
N ASP A 82 6.01 14.91 -11.27
CA ASP A 82 6.78 15.98 -10.65
C ASP A 82 5.97 16.58 -9.50
N ILE A 83 6.47 16.41 -8.28
CA ILE A 83 5.93 16.97 -7.03
C ILE A 83 6.87 18.02 -6.41
N SER A 84 7.89 18.48 -7.14
CA SER A 84 8.81 19.55 -6.71
C SER A 84 8.06 20.80 -6.25
N ASN A 85 6.96 21.13 -6.93
CA ASN A 85 5.92 22.03 -6.43
C ASN A 85 4.73 21.21 -5.87
N PRO A 86 4.63 21.01 -4.55
CA PRO A 86 3.58 20.16 -3.96
C PRO A 86 2.17 20.73 -4.11
N THR A 87 2.02 22.00 -4.52
CA THR A 87 0.71 22.60 -4.81
C THR A 87 0.24 22.39 -6.25
N ASN A 88 1.11 21.89 -7.11
CA ASN A 88 0.83 21.68 -8.53
C ASN A 88 1.56 20.41 -9.03
N PRO A 89 1.22 19.23 -8.51
CA PRO A 89 1.76 17.97 -9.02
C PRO A 89 1.46 17.88 -10.52
N THR A 90 2.46 17.54 -11.32
CA THR A 90 2.35 17.51 -12.79
C THR A 90 2.93 16.22 -13.31
N GLU A 91 2.17 15.50 -14.12
CA GLU A 91 2.69 14.30 -14.78
C GLU A 91 3.83 14.67 -15.74
N VAL A 92 4.91 13.89 -15.67
CA VAL A 92 6.07 13.98 -16.55
C VAL A 92 5.91 13.01 -17.72
N HIS A 93 5.58 11.76 -17.40
CA HIS A 93 5.27 10.73 -18.38
C HIS A 93 4.29 9.71 -17.82
N GLU A 94 3.62 9.04 -18.75
CA GLU A 94 3.03 7.72 -18.61
C GLU A 94 3.90 6.72 -19.37
N PHE A 95 4.26 5.59 -18.74
CA PHE A 95 4.88 4.46 -19.41
C PHE A 95 3.82 3.38 -19.63
N PRO A 96 3.21 3.31 -20.83
CA PRO A 96 2.02 2.51 -21.06
C PRO A 96 2.31 1.01 -21.12
N THR A 97 1.25 0.23 -20.95
CA THR A 97 1.17 -1.22 -21.15
C THR A 97 0.00 -1.48 -22.11
N THR A 98 0.18 -2.37 -23.09
CA THR A 98 -0.84 -2.67 -24.10
C THR A 98 -1.64 -3.94 -23.82
N ASP A 99 -1.21 -4.71 -22.82
CA ASP A 99 -1.77 -6.01 -22.47
C ASP A 99 -2.68 -5.88 -21.24
N ASP A 100 -3.44 -6.93 -20.93
CA ASP A 100 -4.28 -7.00 -19.73
C ASP A 100 -3.39 -7.27 -18.49
N VAL A 101 -2.51 -6.31 -18.18
CA VAL A 101 -1.53 -6.38 -17.09
C VAL A 101 -1.84 -5.31 -16.06
N THR A 102 -1.88 -5.73 -14.81
CA THR A 102 -2.00 -4.86 -13.65
C THR A 102 -0.59 -4.49 -13.16
N HIS A 103 -0.39 -3.21 -12.88
CA HIS A 103 0.77 -2.62 -12.23
C HIS A 103 0.33 -2.14 -10.85
N ALA A 104 0.00 -3.07 -9.95
CA ALA A 104 -0.52 -2.74 -8.62
C ALA A 104 0.48 -1.94 -7.79
N ASP A 105 1.77 -2.13 -8.05
CA ASP A 105 2.85 -1.50 -7.30
C ASP A 105 4.00 -0.99 -8.19
N VAL A 106 4.64 0.06 -7.71
CA VAL A 106 5.75 0.79 -8.32
C VAL A 106 6.71 1.26 -7.24
N GLU A 107 8.01 1.13 -7.48
CA GLU A 107 9.03 1.44 -6.47
C GLU A 107 10.26 2.09 -7.12
N PHE A 108 10.75 3.18 -6.56
CA PHE A 108 11.99 3.80 -7.00
C PHE A 108 13.19 2.93 -6.60
N ASP A 109 14.16 2.79 -7.50
CA ASP A 109 15.47 2.28 -7.10
C ASP A 109 16.24 3.36 -6.33
N ARG A 110 17.11 2.95 -5.41
CA ARG A 110 18.04 3.84 -4.69
C ARG A 110 18.91 4.70 -5.62
N ARG A 111 19.16 4.25 -6.85
CA ARG A 111 19.89 4.95 -7.91
C ARG A 111 18.91 5.82 -8.69
N ASN A 112 19.18 7.12 -8.70
CA ASN A 112 18.40 8.08 -9.49
C ASN A 112 18.27 7.65 -10.96
N GLY A 113 17.06 7.73 -11.49
CA GLY A 113 16.77 7.42 -12.90
C GLY A 113 16.33 5.99 -13.16
N LEU A 114 16.11 5.18 -12.12
CA LEU A 114 15.52 3.84 -12.22
C LEU A 114 14.26 3.72 -11.35
N TYR A 115 13.30 2.94 -11.82
CA TYR A 115 12.20 2.44 -10.99
C TYR A 115 11.75 1.06 -11.46
N TYR A 116 11.00 0.38 -10.60
CA TYR A 116 10.40 -0.92 -10.79
C TYR A 116 8.89 -0.78 -10.90
N ARG A 117 8.25 -1.67 -11.66
CA ARG A 117 6.79 -1.83 -11.62
C ARG A 117 6.41 -3.30 -11.65
N GLY A 118 5.56 -3.71 -10.72
CA GLY A 118 5.00 -5.06 -10.68
C GLY A 118 4.20 -5.37 -11.94
N ARG A 119 4.11 -6.65 -12.29
CA ARG A 119 3.26 -7.15 -13.38
C ARG A 119 2.48 -8.36 -12.90
N GLU A 120 1.16 -8.21 -12.93
CA GLU A 120 0.19 -9.26 -12.61
C GLU A 120 -0.80 -9.44 -13.77
N ASN A 121 -1.39 -10.63 -13.89
CA ASN A 121 -2.49 -10.98 -14.82
C ASN A 121 -2.15 -10.97 -16.33
N GLY A 122 -0.91 -10.66 -16.71
CA GLY A 122 -0.46 -10.64 -18.10
C GLY A 122 -0.07 -12.01 -18.69
N GLU A 123 0.18 -12.02 -20.00
CA GLU A 123 0.87 -13.15 -20.65
C GLU A 123 2.32 -13.31 -20.15
N GLU A 124 2.94 -12.18 -19.77
CA GLU A 124 4.27 -12.09 -19.18
C GLU A 124 4.21 -11.30 -17.86
N ASN A 125 4.19 -12.04 -16.75
CA ASN A 125 4.32 -11.52 -15.39
C ASN A 125 5.78 -11.21 -15.04
N GLY A 126 5.99 -10.64 -13.85
CA GLY A 126 7.29 -10.35 -13.28
C GLY A 126 7.39 -8.90 -12.84
N VAL A 127 8.56 -8.30 -13.03
CA VAL A 127 8.79 -6.88 -12.73
C VAL A 127 9.52 -6.24 -13.89
N ASP A 128 9.02 -5.11 -14.40
CA ASP A 128 9.76 -4.33 -15.39
C ASP A 128 10.77 -3.41 -14.67
N VAL A 129 12.00 -3.36 -15.19
CA VAL A 129 13.01 -2.37 -14.76
C VAL A 129 12.99 -1.22 -15.75
N ILE A 130 12.62 -0.03 -15.28
CA ILE A 130 12.45 1.16 -16.11
C ILE A 130 13.57 2.16 -15.85
N ASP A 131 14.29 2.52 -16.92
CA ASP A 131 15.24 3.62 -16.94
C ASP A 131 14.54 4.89 -17.44
N TYR A 132 14.47 5.90 -16.57
CA TYR A 132 13.96 7.24 -16.86
C TYR A 132 15.06 8.31 -16.76
N GLY A 133 16.33 7.94 -16.80
CA GLY A 133 17.45 8.89 -16.70
C GLY A 133 18.71 8.35 -16.03
N TYR A 134 18.83 7.04 -15.84
CA TYR A 134 20.01 6.40 -15.27
C TYR A 134 21.10 6.19 -16.33
N GLY A 135 20.73 5.73 -17.53
CA GLY A 135 21.67 5.49 -18.62
C GLY A 135 21.09 5.69 -20.01
N GLU A 136 20.02 4.98 -20.34
CA GLU A 136 19.41 4.96 -21.68
C GLU A 136 18.20 5.90 -21.80
N GLY A 137 17.39 5.99 -20.75
CA GLY A 137 16.15 6.74 -20.74
C GLY A 137 16.32 8.22 -20.40
N THR A 138 15.19 8.92 -20.40
CA THR A 138 15.05 10.31 -19.90
C THR A 138 13.72 10.44 -19.17
N PRO A 139 13.54 11.47 -18.31
CA PRO A 139 12.28 11.63 -17.60
C PRO A 139 11.08 11.75 -18.52
N GLU A 140 11.24 12.29 -19.74
CA GLU A 140 10.15 12.40 -20.72
C GLU A 140 10.07 11.21 -21.69
N ASN A 141 11.12 10.38 -21.77
CA ASN A 141 11.17 9.19 -22.63
C ASN A 141 11.86 8.05 -21.88
N PRO A 142 11.14 7.41 -20.94
CA PRO A 142 11.66 6.24 -20.24
C PRO A 142 11.76 5.03 -21.18
N VAL A 143 12.62 4.08 -20.82
CA VAL A 143 12.79 2.81 -21.53
C VAL A 143 12.81 1.65 -20.54
N GLN A 144 12.19 0.54 -20.90
CA GLN A 144 12.36 -0.70 -20.15
C GLN A 144 13.71 -1.33 -20.54
N ILE A 145 14.60 -1.50 -19.57
CA ILE A 145 15.96 -2.06 -19.80
C ILE A 145 16.07 -3.54 -19.43
N ASP A 146 15.17 -4.05 -18.59
CA ASP A 146 15.10 -5.47 -18.24
C ASP A 146 13.67 -5.89 -17.85
N ARG A 147 13.44 -7.20 -17.80
CA ARG A 147 12.25 -7.82 -17.19
C ARG A 147 12.70 -8.93 -16.26
N ILE A 148 12.51 -8.70 -14.96
CA ILE A 148 12.78 -9.69 -13.93
C ILE A 148 11.77 -10.83 -14.09
N PRO A 149 12.21 -12.09 -14.24
CA PRO A 149 11.31 -13.23 -14.47
C PRO A 149 10.68 -13.74 -13.16
N ALA A 150 10.18 -12.82 -12.34
CA ALA A 150 9.41 -13.08 -11.13
C ALA A 150 8.01 -13.65 -11.47
N GLY A 151 7.30 -14.13 -10.46
CA GLY A 151 5.93 -14.63 -10.63
C GLY A 151 4.92 -13.51 -10.94
N SER A 152 3.64 -13.82 -10.76
CA SER A 152 2.57 -12.80 -10.76
C SER A 152 2.80 -11.88 -9.56
N THR A 153 3.52 -10.78 -9.78
CA THR A 153 4.09 -9.95 -8.71
C THR A 153 3.11 -8.83 -8.40
N HIS A 154 2.61 -8.82 -7.17
CA HIS A 154 1.61 -7.83 -6.74
C HIS A 154 2.29 -6.58 -6.15
N ASN A 155 3.21 -6.78 -5.21
CA ASN A 155 3.99 -5.72 -4.56
C ASN A 155 5.50 -6.02 -4.63
N VAL A 156 6.30 -4.97 -4.57
CA VAL A 156 7.76 -4.99 -4.60
C VAL A 156 8.31 -3.99 -3.57
N ASP A 157 9.50 -4.24 -3.05
CA ASP A 157 10.19 -3.21 -2.26
C ASP A 157 11.70 -3.27 -2.49
N ALA A 158 12.31 -2.11 -2.72
CA ALA A 158 13.71 -1.97 -3.05
C ALA A 158 14.52 -1.65 -1.79
N HIS A 159 15.64 -2.34 -1.61
CA HIS A 159 16.49 -2.07 -0.45
C HIS A 159 17.11 -0.65 -0.57
N PRO A 160 16.88 0.27 0.38
CA PRO A 160 17.23 1.69 0.21
C PRO A 160 18.74 1.94 0.13
N GLU A 161 19.54 1.05 0.71
CA GLU A 161 21.02 1.15 0.73
C GLU A 161 21.74 0.12 -0.17
N GLY A 162 21.01 -0.89 -0.66
CA GLY A 162 21.59 -2.10 -1.27
C GLY A 162 21.07 -2.34 -2.68
N ASP A 163 21.80 -3.09 -3.49
CA ASP A 163 21.35 -3.46 -4.84
C ASP A 163 20.48 -4.72 -4.79
N VAL A 164 19.33 -4.63 -4.11
CA VAL A 164 18.39 -5.73 -3.90
C VAL A 164 16.95 -5.26 -4.12
N LEU A 165 16.15 -6.08 -4.80
CA LEU A 165 14.71 -5.94 -4.90
C LEU A 165 14.06 -7.18 -4.29
N TYR A 166 13.04 -6.97 -3.46
CA TYR A 166 12.19 -8.03 -2.94
C TYR A 166 10.87 -8.03 -3.72
N THR A 167 10.32 -9.21 -4.00
CA THR A 167 9.04 -9.37 -4.71
C THR A 167 8.10 -10.26 -3.93
N THR A 168 6.80 -9.96 -3.97
CA THR A 168 5.80 -10.88 -3.46
C THR A 168 5.58 -12.03 -4.44
N GLU A 169 5.48 -13.24 -3.91
CA GLU A 169 5.37 -14.45 -4.71
C GLU A 169 4.24 -15.37 -4.18
N HIS A 170 3.72 -16.19 -5.08
CA HIS A 170 2.92 -17.34 -4.69
C HIS A 170 3.85 -18.33 -3.96
N ASP A 171 3.63 -18.55 -2.67
CA ASP A 171 4.51 -19.33 -1.77
C ASP A 171 5.79 -18.60 -1.31
N GLY A 172 5.72 -17.30 -1.03
CA GLY A 172 6.76 -16.61 -0.26
C GLY A 172 7.25 -15.29 -0.84
N VAL A 173 8.57 -15.08 -0.76
CA VAL A 173 9.22 -13.82 -1.16
C VAL A 173 10.39 -14.12 -2.11
N GLY A 174 10.40 -13.47 -3.26
CA GLY A 174 11.51 -13.49 -4.21
C GLY A 174 12.57 -12.45 -3.84
N VAL A 175 13.84 -12.78 -4.05
CA VAL A 175 14.98 -11.92 -3.73
C VAL A 175 15.88 -11.79 -4.94
N TRP A 176 16.08 -10.57 -5.41
CA TRP A 176 16.73 -10.28 -6.69
C TRP A 176 17.93 -9.36 -6.49
N ASN A 177 19.08 -9.74 -7.05
CA ASN A 177 20.27 -8.91 -7.10
C ASN A 177 20.17 -7.95 -8.28
N THR A 178 20.09 -6.65 -7.98
CA THR A 178 19.89 -5.59 -8.98
C THR A 178 21.16 -4.77 -9.25
N SER A 179 22.33 -5.30 -8.88
CA SER A 179 23.61 -4.59 -9.03
C SER A 179 23.92 -4.21 -10.49
N ASP A 180 23.49 -5.05 -11.45
CA ASP A 180 23.34 -4.68 -12.85
C ASP A 180 21.83 -4.57 -13.19
N PRO A 181 21.28 -3.36 -13.34
CA PRO A 181 19.84 -3.18 -13.58
C PRO A 181 19.42 -3.60 -15.01
N SER A 182 20.38 -3.89 -15.90
CA SER A 182 20.12 -4.43 -17.24
C SER A 182 20.23 -5.95 -17.32
N ASN A 183 20.59 -6.59 -16.21
CA ASN A 183 20.70 -8.04 -16.08
C ASN A 183 20.51 -8.42 -14.60
N VAL A 184 19.26 -8.37 -14.15
CA VAL A 184 18.89 -8.73 -12.77
C VAL A 184 18.94 -10.25 -12.59
N GLU A 185 19.50 -10.70 -11.47
CA GLU A 185 19.67 -12.13 -11.16
C GLU A 185 18.88 -12.53 -9.92
N GLU A 186 18.19 -13.67 -9.96
CA GLU A 186 17.58 -14.27 -8.77
C GLU A 186 18.68 -14.68 -7.78
N ALA A 187 18.61 -14.15 -6.56
CA ALA A 187 19.52 -14.49 -5.48
C ALA A 187 18.97 -15.60 -4.59
N ALA A 188 17.68 -15.52 -4.25
CA ALA A 188 16.99 -16.49 -3.41
C ALA A 188 15.47 -16.45 -3.59
N MET A 189 14.82 -17.53 -3.14
CA MET A 189 13.38 -17.62 -2.95
C MET A 189 13.11 -18.14 -1.54
N VAL A 190 12.39 -17.37 -0.73
CA VAL A 190 12.09 -17.70 0.66
C VAL A 190 10.70 -18.32 0.75
N HIS A 191 10.62 -19.63 0.94
CA HIS A 191 9.35 -20.36 1.01
C HIS A 191 8.72 -20.31 2.41
N ILE A 192 7.58 -19.63 2.54
CA ILE A 192 6.82 -19.51 3.80
C ILE A 192 5.62 -20.46 3.84
N GLY A 193 5.07 -20.87 2.70
CA GLY A 193 3.83 -21.67 2.62
C GLY A 193 2.56 -20.86 2.43
N GLY A 194 2.64 -19.55 2.22
CA GLY A 194 1.50 -18.64 2.05
C GLY A 194 1.64 -17.74 0.83
N ASP A 195 0.53 -17.15 0.41
CA ASP A 195 0.51 -16.14 -0.65
C ASP A 195 0.90 -14.80 -0.04
N CYS A 196 2.13 -14.35 -0.33
CA CYS A 196 2.63 -13.05 0.15
C CYS A 196 1.90 -11.96 -0.63
N HIS A 197 1.36 -10.99 0.09
CA HIS A 197 0.65 -9.88 -0.50
C HIS A 197 1.49 -8.62 -0.51
N ASP A 198 2.19 -8.34 0.57
CA ASP A 198 2.94 -7.10 0.76
C ASP A 198 4.26 -7.33 1.50
N ILE A 199 5.22 -6.44 1.25
CA ILE A 199 6.58 -6.46 1.79
C ILE A 199 7.09 -5.05 2.03
N VAL A 200 7.70 -4.79 3.19
CA VAL A 200 8.34 -3.51 3.51
C VAL A 200 9.68 -3.72 4.22
N VAL A 201 10.72 -3.03 3.76
CA VAL A 201 12.10 -3.06 4.25
C VAL A 201 12.26 -2.09 5.42
N ASP A 202 12.70 -2.63 6.56
CA ASP A 202 13.27 -1.86 7.67
C ASP A 202 14.79 -2.02 7.65
N ALA A 203 15.45 -1.19 6.85
CA ALA A 203 16.92 -1.18 6.74
C ALA A 203 17.61 -0.77 8.05
N GLY A 204 16.92 -0.06 8.95
CA GLY A 204 17.47 0.33 10.25
C GLY A 204 17.62 -0.85 11.21
N ARG A 205 16.85 -1.92 11.00
CA ARG A 205 16.86 -3.14 11.82
C ARG A 205 17.26 -4.40 11.08
N ASP A 206 17.62 -4.28 9.80
CA ASP A 206 17.86 -5.42 8.92
C ASP A 206 16.66 -6.39 8.90
N LEU A 207 15.43 -5.87 8.79
CA LEU A 207 14.22 -6.68 8.70
C LEU A 207 13.45 -6.44 7.41
N LEU A 208 12.84 -7.50 6.87
CA LEU A 208 11.77 -7.41 5.88
C LEU A 208 10.45 -7.82 6.55
N HIS A 209 9.47 -6.95 6.49
CA HIS A 209 8.13 -7.14 7.05
C HIS A 209 7.20 -7.64 5.95
N CYS A 210 6.62 -8.82 6.11
CA CYS A 210 5.83 -9.46 5.06
C CYS A 210 4.42 -9.78 5.54
N ALA A 211 3.40 -9.38 4.77
CA ALA A 211 2.00 -9.70 5.01
C ALA A 211 1.53 -10.82 4.07
N PHE A 212 0.83 -11.81 4.61
CA PHE A 212 0.32 -12.96 3.88
C PHE A 212 -1.20 -13.07 4.00
N ILE A 213 -1.90 -13.05 2.86
CA ILE A 213 -3.37 -13.04 2.82
C ILE A 213 -3.99 -14.44 2.75
N GLY A 214 -3.23 -15.48 2.37
CA GLY A 214 -3.85 -16.75 2.00
C GLY A 214 -2.89 -17.91 1.71
N GLY A 215 -3.43 -18.95 1.07
CA GLY A 215 -2.70 -20.19 0.81
C GLY A 215 -2.63 -21.10 2.04
N GLY A 216 -1.42 -21.47 2.45
CA GLY A 216 -1.15 -22.30 3.63
C GLY A 216 -0.86 -21.50 4.91
N PHE A 217 -0.66 -20.19 4.82
CA PHE A 217 -0.37 -19.30 5.94
C PHE A 217 -1.03 -17.93 5.72
N THR A 218 -1.70 -17.40 6.74
CA THR A 218 -2.25 -16.04 6.75
C THR A 218 -1.75 -15.34 8.02
N GLY A 219 -1.25 -14.12 7.88
CA GLY A 219 -0.67 -13.33 8.97
C GLY A 219 0.64 -12.69 8.55
N TYR A 220 1.50 -12.44 9.53
CA TYR A 220 2.72 -11.66 9.35
C TYR A 220 3.98 -12.51 9.55
N VAL A 221 5.02 -12.24 8.76
CA VAL A 221 6.37 -12.80 8.93
C VAL A 221 7.40 -11.66 8.90
N ALA A 222 8.36 -11.73 9.81
CA ALA A 222 9.58 -10.92 9.77
C ALA A 222 10.72 -11.80 9.23
N LEU A 223 11.44 -11.33 8.21
CA LEU A 223 12.69 -11.93 7.76
C LEU A 223 13.87 -11.07 8.20
N ASP A 224 14.91 -11.68 8.78
CA ASP A 224 16.24 -11.09 8.95
C ASP A 224 16.90 -10.96 7.57
N ILE A 225 17.26 -9.74 7.20
CA ILE A 225 17.93 -9.36 5.95
C ILE A 225 19.32 -8.75 6.19
N SER A 226 19.98 -9.10 7.31
CA SER A 226 21.36 -8.66 7.59
C SER A 226 22.37 -9.09 6.53
N ASP A 227 22.08 -10.20 5.83
CA ASP A 227 22.51 -10.42 4.46
C ASP A 227 21.28 -10.25 3.54
N PRO A 228 21.16 -9.13 2.81
CA PRO A 228 19.93 -8.80 2.10
C PRO A 228 19.66 -9.74 0.92
N LEU A 229 20.68 -10.47 0.45
CA LEU A 229 20.54 -11.48 -0.60
C LEU A 229 20.23 -12.89 -0.06
N SER A 230 20.25 -13.09 1.25
CA SER A 230 19.95 -14.38 1.88
C SER A 230 19.05 -14.23 3.12
N PRO A 231 17.80 -13.77 2.95
CA PRO A 231 16.90 -13.56 4.07
C PRO A 231 16.58 -14.88 4.81
N THR A 232 16.37 -14.78 6.12
CA THR A 232 15.91 -15.91 6.94
C THR A 232 14.80 -15.48 7.89
N GLU A 233 13.88 -16.38 8.22
CA GLU A 233 12.79 -16.02 9.11
C GLU A 233 13.27 -15.73 10.53
N ALA A 234 12.97 -14.52 11.01
CA ALA A 234 13.25 -14.06 12.36
C ALA A 234 12.07 -14.28 13.31
N GLY A 235 10.83 -14.16 12.82
CA GLY A 235 9.63 -14.44 13.59
C GLY A 235 8.34 -14.29 12.80
N ARG A 236 7.22 -14.60 13.43
CA ARG A 236 5.91 -14.57 12.77
C ARG A 236 4.75 -14.35 13.73
N PHE A 237 3.64 -13.87 13.20
CA PHE A 237 2.36 -13.76 13.88
C PHE A 237 1.27 -14.43 13.04
N ASP A 238 0.92 -15.66 13.41
CA ASP A 238 -0.07 -16.49 12.70
C ASP A 238 -1.50 -16.12 13.08
N TYR A 239 -2.37 -15.93 12.08
CA TYR A 239 -3.81 -15.70 12.30
C TYR A 239 -4.57 -16.98 12.64
N ALA A 240 -4.00 -18.16 12.38
CA ALA A 240 -4.64 -19.44 12.67
C ALA A 240 -5.02 -19.58 14.15
N GLY A 241 -6.29 -19.89 14.40
CA GLY A 241 -6.83 -20.07 15.74
C GLY A 241 -7.21 -18.78 16.48
N ARG A 242 -7.04 -17.61 15.84
CA ARG A 242 -7.55 -16.33 16.33
C ARG A 242 -9.01 -16.12 15.92
N PRO A 243 -9.76 -15.23 16.59
CA PRO A 243 -11.13 -14.94 16.20
C PRO A 243 -11.20 -14.23 14.85
N ASN A 244 -12.19 -14.59 14.05
CA ASN A 244 -12.62 -13.85 12.87
C ASN A 244 -13.42 -12.61 13.28
N TYR A 245 -13.64 -11.70 12.32
CA TYR A 245 -14.50 -10.53 12.54
C TYR A 245 -15.94 -10.96 12.83
N THR A 246 -16.52 -10.41 13.90
CA THR A 246 -17.91 -10.70 14.30
C THR A 246 -18.71 -9.45 14.66
N GLU A 247 -18.03 -8.34 14.97
CA GLU A 247 -18.62 -7.02 15.21
C GLU A 247 -17.59 -5.92 14.94
N ILE A 248 -18.07 -4.74 14.52
CA ILE A 248 -17.24 -3.55 14.31
C ILE A 248 -16.75 -3.04 15.67
N GLY A 249 -15.48 -2.64 15.72
CA GLY A 249 -14.81 -2.18 16.93
C GLY A 249 -14.11 -3.29 17.74
N THR A 250 -14.30 -4.56 17.39
CA THR A 250 -13.57 -5.69 18.00
C THR A 250 -12.59 -6.28 16.98
N ALA A 251 -11.39 -6.62 17.43
CA ALA A 251 -10.37 -7.23 16.57
C ALA A 251 -10.82 -8.62 16.06
N GLY A 252 -10.84 -8.77 14.74
CA GLY A 252 -10.79 -10.06 14.03
C GLY A 252 -9.43 -10.20 13.35
N PHE A 253 -9.12 -11.35 12.74
CA PHE A 253 -7.84 -11.60 12.08
C PHE A 253 -8.08 -12.37 10.78
N GLU A 254 -8.22 -11.65 9.66
CA GLU A 254 -8.54 -12.21 8.35
C GLU A 254 -7.89 -11.35 7.25
N SER A 255 -7.33 -11.97 6.20
CA SER A 255 -6.80 -11.22 5.03
C SER A 255 -5.71 -10.19 5.39
N CYS A 256 -4.64 -10.62 6.06
CA CYS A 256 -3.48 -9.78 6.40
C CYS A 256 -2.80 -9.26 5.13
N HIS A 257 -3.18 -8.06 4.70
CA HIS A 257 -2.98 -7.50 3.37
C HIS A 257 -1.72 -6.65 3.27
N TYR A 258 -1.48 -5.78 4.25
CA TYR A 258 -0.39 -4.82 4.22
C TYR A 258 0.36 -4.79 5.55
N ALA A 259 1.66 -4.51 5.52
CA ALA A 259 2.48 -4.34 6.71
C ALA A 259 3.37 -3.09 6.57
N SER A 260 3.23 -2.15 7.50
CA SER A 260 4.21 -1.07 7.69
C SER A 260 4.84 -1.15 9.06
N HIS A 261 5.83 -0.31 9.34
CA HIS A 261 6.58 -0.35 10.58
C HIS A 261 6.83 1.04 11.15
N ASP A 262 6.98 1.10 12.48
CA ASP A 262 7.54 2.24 13.20
C ASP A 262 8.90 1.82 13.77
N PRO A 263 10.00 2.05 13.02
CA PRO A 263 11.32 1.55 13.42
C PRO A 263 11.85 2.25 14.66
N GLU A 264 11.35 3.44 15.00
CA GLU A 264 11.77 4.17 16.22
C GLU A 264 11.16 3.58 17.49
N ARG A 265 10.06 2.83 17.35
CA ARG A 265 9.28 2.32 18.49
C ARG A 265 9.14 0.81 18.49
N ASP A 266 9.74 0.10 17.54
CA ASP A 266 9.67 -1.36 17.42
C ASP A 266 8.22 -1.86 17.33
N LEU A 267 7.46 -1.23 16.44
CA LEU A 267 6.06 -1.59 16.15
C LEU A 267 5.88 -1.94 14.69
N VAL A 268 4.93 -2.83 14.42
CA VAL A 268 4.45 -3.15 13.07
C VAL A 268 2.96 -2.89 13.01
N ILE A 269 2.49 -2.30 11.92
CA ILE A 269 1.07 -2.02 11.70
C ILE A 269 0.61 -2.87 10.51
N LEU A 270 -0.22 -3.86 10.79
CA LEU A 270 -0.85 -4.70 9.77
C LEU A 270 -2.20 -4.12 9.37
N GLY A 271 -2.56 -4.24 8.10
CA GLY A 271 -3.88 -3.93 7.59
C GLY A 271 -4.57 -5.20 7.10
N ASP A 272 -5.79 -5.45 7.57
CA ASP A 272 -6.65 -6.51 7.06
C ASP A 272 -7.57 -5.93 5.97
N GLU A 273 -7.50 -6.43 4.75
CA GLU A 273 -8.31 -5.95 3.63
C GLU A 273 -9.49 -6.90 3.36
N ILE A 274 -10.70 -6.44 3.64
CA ILE A 274 -11.93 -7.24 3.47
C ILE A 274 -12.94 -6.42 2.65
N GLY A 275 -13.28 -6.90 1.46
CA GLY A 275 -14.19 -6.19 0.55
C GLY A 275 -15.69 -6.42 0.78
N PHE A 276 -16.09 -7.33 1.68
CA PHE A 276 -17.51 -7.61 1.93
C PHE A 276 -17.76 -8.12 3.36
N GLY A 277 -18.90 -7.76 3.93
CA GLY A 277 -19.30 -8.09 5.29
C GLY A 277 -18.71 -7.12 6.31
N ILE A 278 -18.18 -7.65 7.41
CA ILE A 278 -17.53 -6.81 8.42
C ILE A 278 -16.14 -6.41 7.89
N PRO A 279 -15.83 -5.12 7.77
CA PRO A 279 -14.55 -4.66 7.21
C PRO A 279 -13.39 -5.12 8.09
N GLY A 280 -12.23 -5.29 7.46
CA GLY A 280 -10.99 -5.50 8.18
C GLY A 280 -10.52 -4.23 8.89
N GLY A 281 -9.61 -4.39 9.84
CA GLY A 281 -9.05 -3.28 10.59
C GLY A 281 -7.54 -3.22 10.52
N LYS A 282 -6.99 -2.30 11.31
CA LYS A 282 -5.56 -2.10 11.48
C LYS A 282 -5.13 -2.69 12.82
N HIS A 283 -4.09 -3.51 12.79
CA HIS A 283 -3.54 -4.21 13.94
C HIS A 283 -2.16 -3.66 14.27
N ILE A 284 -1.89 -3.36 15.54
CA ILE A 284 -0.57 -2.96 15.98
C ILE A 284 0.09 -4.13 16.71
N LEU A 285 1.24 -4.57 16.18
CA LEU A 285 2.10 -5.55 16.78
C LEU A 285 3.29 -4.87 17.47
N ASP A 286 3.57 -5.29 18.70
CA ASP A 286 4.77 -5.02 19.45
C ASP A 286 5.84 -6.06 19.09
N ILE A 287 6.96 -5.60 18.53
CA ILE A 287 8.16 -6.41 18.21
C ILE A 287 9.38 -5.95 19.02
N GLY A 288 9.19 -5.17 20.08
CA GLY A 288 10.25 -4.63 20.94
C GLY A 288 9.89 -3.33 21.69
N TRP A 289 8.70 -2.78 21.47
CA TRP A 289 8.17 -1.62 22.18
C TRP A 289 7.92 -1.92 23.68
N GLY A 290 7.41 -3.10 23.96
CA GLY A 290 6.97 -3.54 25.28
C GLY A 290 7.48 -4.94 25.62
N ASP A 291 6.54 -5.88 25.75
CA ASP A 291 6.84 -7.29 26.09
C ASP A 291 7.02 -8.16 24.84
N GLY A 292 6.73 -7.64 23.65
CA GLY A 292 6.95 -8.30 22.38
C GLY A 292 8.41 -8.33 21.93
N SER A 293 8.69 -9.18 20.94
CA SER A 293 9.97 -9.22 20.24
C SER A 293 9.75 -9.63 18.80
N VAL A 294 10.77 -9.48 17.94
CA VAL A 294 10.71 -9.95 16.55
C VAL A 294 10.35 -11.44 16.48
N GLU A 295 10.95 -12.28 17.34
CA GLU A 295 10.69 -13.72 17.39
C GLU A 295 9.31 -14.08 17.95
N ASN A 296 8.70 -13.18 18.72
CA ASN A 296 7.40 -13.39 19.35
C ASN A 296 6.55 -12.10 19.34
N PRO A 297 6.08 -11.65 18.17
CA PRO A 297 5.29 -10.43 18.05
C PRO A 297 4.02 -10.51 18.90
N GLN A 298 3.65 -9.42 19.56
CA GLN A 298 2.44 -9.35 20.40
C GLN A 298 1.46 -8.34 19.83
N HIS A 299 0.20 -8.74 19.64
CA HIS A 299 -0.85 -7.80 19.24
C HIS A 299 -1.30 -6.95 20.43
N ILE A 300 -1.17 -5.63 20.32
CA ILE A 300 -1.39 -4.70 21.42
C ILE A 300 -2.45 -3.64 21.15
N GLY A 301 -2.81 -3.37 19.90
CA GLY A 301 -3.77 -2.32 19.55
C GLY A 301 -4.52 -2.62 18.26
N PHE A 302 -5.70 -2.02 18.14
CA PHE A 302 -6.61 -2.27 17.01
C PHE A 302 -7.53 -1.09 16.75
N THR A 303 -7.80 -0.78 15.47
CA THR A 303 -8.85 0.16 15.06
C THR A 303 -9.41 -0.21 13.69
N HIS A 304 -10.69 0.04 13.47
CA HIS A 304 -11.26 0.11 12.12
C HIS A 304 -11.10 1.53 11.55
N SER A 305 -11.46 1.68 10.28
CA SER A 305 -11.75 2.96 9.66
C SER A 305 -12.89 3.72 10.38
N PRO A 306 -12.88 5.06 10.37
CA PRO A 306 -13.70 5.87 11.29
C PRO A 306 -15.22 5.74 11.12
N ASN A 307 -15.72 5.46 9.92
CA ASN A 307 -17.15 5.28 9.63
C ASN A 307 -17.49 3.82 9.31
N ALA A 308 -16.66 2.88 9.78
CA ALA A 308 -16.81 1.48 9.42
C ALA A 308 -18.21 0.96 9.66
N GLN A 309 -18.74 0.30 8.63
CA GLN A 309 -20.07 -0.31 8.58
C GLN A 309 -19.97 -1.68 7.91
N VAL A 310 -21.00 -2.51 8.12
CA VAL A 310 -21.10 -3.80 7.43
C VAL A 310 -21.41 -3.52 5.96
N MET A 311 -20.63 -4.11 5.05
CA MET A 311 -20.79 -4.04 3.60
C MET A 311 -21.62 -5.24 3.14
N ASP A 312 -22.93 -5.05 2.95
CA ASP A 312 -23.88 -6.12 2.58
C ASP A 312 -24.37 -5.98 1.12
N GLU A 313 -24.07 -4.87 0.45
CA GLU A 313 -24.39 -4.59 -0.95
C GLU A 313 -23.12 -4.58 -1.83
N ASN A 314 -23.27 -4.89 -3.13
CA ASN A 314 -22.10 -4.93 -4.03
C ASN A 314 -21.53 -3.53 -4.27
N GLU A 315 -22.37 -2.48 -4.18
CA GLU A 315 -21.93 -1.10 -4.30
C GLU A 315 -21.05 -0.64 -3.11
N GLU A 316 -21.01 -1.40 -2.02
CA GLU A 316 -20.24 -1.08 -0.79
C GLU A 316 -18.87 -1.79 -0.76
N LEU A 317 -18.42 -2.35 -1.88
CA LEU A 317 -17.20 -3.16 -1.96
C LEU A 317 -15.98 -2.35 -1.47
N PHE A 318 -15.32 -2.84 -0.42
CA PHE A 318 -14.13 -2.22 0.21
C PHE A 318 -14.34 -0.87 0.91
N ASP A 319 -15.56 -0.32 0.98
CA ASP A 319 -15.82 1.06 1.42
C ASP A 319 -15.15 1.45 2.76
N TRP A 320 -15.04 0.49 3.68
CA TRP A 320 -14.69 0.75 5.06
C TRP A 320 -13.45 0.00 5.55
N THR A 321 -12.73 -0.65 4.65
CA THR A 321 -11.53 -1.40 5.01
C THR A 321 -10.27 -0.55 4.87
N THR A 322 -9.23 -0.92 5.60
CA THR A 322 -7.89 -0.40 5.36
C THR A 322 -7.33 -1.00 4.07
N HIS A 323 -6.48 -0.24 3.38
CA HIS A 323 -5.65 -0.76 2.30
C HIS A 323 -4.18 -0.53 2.66
N ASN A 324 -3.48 0.40 2.00
CA ASN A 324 -2.05 0.64 2.21
C ASN A 324 -1.81 1.89 3.06
N HIS A 325 -0.80 1.84 3.92
CA HIS A 325 -0.60 2.87 4.95
C HIS A 325 0.86 3.05 5.35
N THR A 326 1.22 4.28 5.73
CA THR A 326 2.56 4.62 6.20
C THR A 326 2.56 5.23 7.60
N VAL A 327 3.66 5.03 8.33
CA VAL A 327 3.88 5.63 9.65
C VAL A 327 4.69 6.90 9.52
N ILE A 328 4.26 7.95 10.22
CA ILE A 328 4.96 9.22 10.31
C ILE A 328 5.32 9.49 11.78
N SER A 329 6.60 9.40 12.09
CA SER A 329 7.14 9.78 13.40
C SER A 329 7.53 11.27 13.42
N LYS A 330 6.92 12.04 14.33
CA LYS A 330 7.12 13.48 14.50
C LYS A 330 7.41 13.80 15.96
N GLY A 331 8.65 13.58 16.38
CA GLY A 331 9.08 13.76 17.76
C GLY A 331 8.42 12.72 18.66
N SER A 332 7.64 13.14 19.65
CA SER A 332 6.94 12.20 20.55
C SER A 332 5.56 11.74 20.03
N ASN A 333 5.17 12.16 18.83
CA ASN A 333 3.92 11.71 18.23
C ASN A 333 4.24 10.78 17.08
N SER A 334 3.45 9.73 16.96
CA SER A 334 3.46 8.88 15.78
C SER A 334 2.06 8.83 15.21
N LEU A 335 1.98 9.08 13.92
CA LEU A 335 0.75 9.10 13.16
C LEU A 335 0.80 7.98 12.14
N LEU A 336 -0.34 7.37 11.87
CA LEU A 336 -0.51 6.52 10.70
C LEU A 336 -1.31 7.30 9.67
N VAL A 337 -0.89 7.27 8.41
CA VAL A 337 -1.65 7.82 7.29
C VAL A 337 -2.00 6.67 6.36
N SER A 338 -3.27 6.55 6.02
CA SER A 338 -3.82 5.35 5.37
C SER A 338 -4.71 5.72 4.20
N GLY A 339 -4.56 5.00 3.10
CA GLY A 339 -5.60 4.85 2.09
C GLY A 339 -6.67 3.91 2.63
N ASP A 340 -7.87 4.43 2.88
CA ASP A 340 -8.99 3.67 3.46
C ASP A 340 -10.18 3.65 2.48
N TYR A 341 -9.89 3.41 1.20
CA TYR A 341 -10.89 3.36 0.12
C TYR A 341 -11.90 4.52 0.19
N HIS A 342 -13.15 4.24 0.58
CA HIS A 342 -14.24 5.19 0.56
C HIS A 342 -14.23 6.21 1.72
N GLU A 343 -13.26 6.10 2.62
CA GLU A 343 -12.93 7.13 3.60
C GLU A 343 -12.02 8.23 3.04
N GLY A 344 -11.31 7.93 1.94
CA GLY A 344 -10.20 8.71 1.42
C GLY A 344 -8.92 8.50 2.24
N THR A 345 -8.08 9.53 2.34
CA THR A 345 -6.88 9.50 3.18
C THR A 345 -7.24 9.78 4.64
N VAL A 346 -6.95 8.85 5.55
CA VAL A 346 -7.26 8.96 6.98
C VAL A 346 -5.98 9.05 7.80
N VAL A 347 -5.98 9.92 8.82
CA VAL A 347 -4.87 10.05 9.77
C VAL A 347 -5.28 9.50 11.13
N TYR A 348 -4.45 8.62 11.70
CA TYR A 348 -4.63 8.06 13.04
C TYR A 348 -3.53 8.53 13.99
N ASP A 349 -3.87 8.77 15.26
CA ASP A 349 -2.90 8.93 16.35
C ASP A 349 -2.60 7.53 16.88
N ILE A 350 -1.36 7.10 16.69
CA ILE A 350 -0.84 5.82 17.20
C ILE A 350 0.25 6.05 18.24
N SER A 351 0.31 7.27 18.82
CA SER A 351 1.29 7.60 19.86
C SER A 351 1.12 6.73 21.10
N ASP A 352 -0.13 6.38 21.44
CA ASP A 352 -0.44 5.24 22.30
C ASP A 352 -0.80 4.05 21.38
N PRO A 353 0.13 3.10 21.17
CA PRO A 353 -0.09 2.00 20.25
C PRO A 353 -1.13 0.99 20.76
N THR A 354 -1.61 1.12 22.00
CA THR A 354 -2.67 0.26 22.55
C THR A 354 -4.07 0.80 22.31
N ASP A 355 -4.19 2.07 21.90
CA ASP A 355 -5.44 2.76 21.62
C ASP A 355 -5.29 3.65 20.37
N PRO A 356 -5.06 3.05 19.18
CA PRO A 356 -4.97 3.82 17.94
C PRO A 356 -6.31 4.48 17.62
N THR A 357 -6.29 5.78 17.33
CA THR A 357 -7.54 6.54 17.13
C THR A 357 -7.52 7.40 15.87
N PRO A 358 -8.59 7.38 15.04
CA PRO A 358 -8.67 8.26 13.88
C PRO A 358 -8.83 9.74 14.30
N THR A 359 -8.07 10.62 13.66
CA THR A 359 -7.88 12.02 14.09
C THR A 359 -8.29 13.06 13.06
N ASP A 360 -8.20 12.73 11.78
CA ASP A 360 -8.61 13.59 10.67
C ASP A 360 -8.78 12.74 9.40
N GLN A 361 -9.51 13.24 8.41
CA GLN A 361 -9.62 12.61 7.10
C GLN A 361 -9.72 13.65 5.99
N TYR A 362 -9.25 13.27 4.81
CA TYR A 362 -9.47 14.01 3.58
C TYR A 362 -10.17 13.09 2.57
N ARG A 363 -11.37 13.45 2.14
CA ARG A 363 -12.07 12.72 1.07
C ARG A 363 -11.37 13.07 -0.25
N THR A 364 -10.75 12.09 -0.88
CA THR A 364 -10.07 12.17 -2.18
C THR A 364 -11.10 12.11 -3.30
N ASP A 365 -12.06 13.04 -3.30
CA ASP A 365 -13.13 13.15 -4.31
C ASP A 365 -13.02 14.44 -5.14
N ASP A 366 -11.84 15.09 -5.11
CA ASP A 366 -11.61 16.31 -5.85
C ASP A 366 -11.68 16.06 -7.37
N LYS A 367 -12.52 16.84 -8.06
CA LYS A 367 -12.79 16.70 -9.50
C LYS A 367 -13.30 15.32 -9.90
N ALA A 368 -13.97 14.60 -9.00
CA ALA A 368 -14.65 13.33 -9.32
C ALA A 368 -15.59 13.45 -10.53
N ASP A 369 -16.21 14.61 -10.76
CA ASP A 369 -17.07 14.88 -11.92
C ASP A 369 -16.32 14.96 -13.28
N GLN A 370 -14.99 14.97 -13.24
CA GLN A 370 -14.09 15.03 -14.39
C GLN A 370 -13.23 13.77 -14.53
N ALA A 371 -13.34 12.81 -13.62
CA ALA A 371 -12.56 11.58 -13.65
C ALA A 371 -13.28 10.50 -14.48
N ASP A 372 -12.53 9.73 -15.27
CA ASP A 372 -13.02 8.51 -15.97
C ASP A 372 -12.61 7.24 -15.21
N GLY A 373 -12.78 7.30 -13.87
CA GLY A 373 -12.29 6.38 -12.84
C GLY A 373 -12.65 4.90 -12.97
N ALA A 374 -12.05 4.05 -12.13
CA ALA A 374 -12.35 2.61 -12.05
C ALA A 374 -13.76 2.34 -11.51
N GLY A 375 -14.78 2.40 -12.38
CA GLY A 375 -16.19 2.24 -11.98
C GLY A 375 -16.58 0.86 -11.43
N PHE A 376 -15.67 -0.12 -11.35
CA PHE A 376 -15.94 -1.43 -10.75
C PHE A 376 -15.78 -1.46 -9.23
N VAL A 377 -15.06 -0.50 -8.64
CA VAL A 377 -14.88 -0.37 -7.18
C VAL A 377 -15.89 0.57 -6.53
N GLY A 378 -16.73 1.27 -7.30
CA GLY A 378 -17.75 2.19 -6.77
C GLY A 378 -17.48 3.63 -7.16
N GLU A 379 -17.95 4.60 -6.36
CA GLU A 379 -17.76 6.04 -6.60
C GLU A 379 -16.64 6.61 -5.70
N PRO A 380 -15.98 7.70 -6.10
CA PRO A 380 -14.92 8.29 -5.28
C PRO A 380 -15.42 8.75 -3.91
N PRO A 381 -14.55 8.79 -2.88
CA PRO A 381 -13.15 8.42 -2.92
C PRO A 381 -12.95 6.89 -2.97
N MET A 382 -11.77 6.49 -3.46
CA MET A 382 -11.23 5.14 -3.43
C MET A 382 -9.71 5.25 -3.23
N ALA A 383 -9.30 5.81 -2.08
CA ALA A 383 -7.88 5.98 -1.76
C ALA A 383 -7.22 4.60 -1.59
N TRP A 384 -6.18 4.34 -2.38
CA TRP A 384 -5.47 3.06 -2.41
C TRP A 384 -4.38 3.01 -1.34
N GLY A 385 -3.53 4.04 -1.27
CA GLY A 385 -2.38 4.05 -0.37
C GLY A 385 -2.10 5.41 0.26
N ALA A 386 -1.07 5.44 1.09
CA ALA A 386 -0.39 6.67 1.46
C ALA A 386 1.09 6.40 1.70
N ASP A 387 1.97 7.16 1.06
CA ASP A 387 3.41 7.17 1.32
C ASP A 387 3.90 8.54 1.85
N TYR A 388 5.05 8.54 2.54
CA TYR A 388 5.60 9.69 3.26
C TYR A 388 7.07 9.95 2.93
N SER A 389 7.34 11.15 2.40
CA SER A 389 8.70 11.68 2.26
C SER A 389 9.11 12.44 3.52
N GLU A 390 10.07 11.89 4.27
CA GLU A 390 10.68 12.60 5.41
C GLU A 390 11.45 13.86 4.96
N GLU A 391 12.22 13.75 3.87
CA GLU A 391 13.06 14.84 3.34
C GLU A 391 12.28 16.13 3.07
N ARG A 392 11.05 16.01 2.55
CA ARG A 392 10.19 17.17 2.27
C ARG A 392 9.03 17.31 3.23
N ASP A 393 8.87 16.36 4.12
CA ASP A 393 7.74 16.22 5.01
C ASP A 393 6.42 16.37 4.23
N LEU A 394 6.19 15.46 3.27
CA LEU A 394 5.02 15.42 2.41
C LEU A 394 4.44 14.00 2.42
N VAL A 395 3.12 13.91 2.35
CA VAL A 395 2.43 12.65 2.10
C VAL A 395 1.89 12.68 0.68
N VAL A 396 2.03 11.57 -0.03
CA VAL A 396 1.34 11.33 -1.31
C VAL A 396 0.31 10.23 -1.07
N THR A 397 -0.84 10.35 -1.71
CA THR A 397 -1.87 9.30 -1.76
C THR A 397 -2.32 9.19 -3.20
N SER A 398 -2.39 7.97 -3.72
CA SER A 398 -3.16 7.68 -4.92
C SER A 398 -4.62 7.35 -4.56
N ASP A 399 -5.52 7.82 -5.40
CA ASP A 399 -6.92 7.43 -5.39
C ASP A 399 -7.23 6.76 -6.72
N MET A 400 -7.82 5.57 -6.68
CA MET A 400 -8.09 4.76 -7.87
C MET A 400 -8.86 5.53 -8.93
N GLN A 401 -9.69 6.51 -8.54
CA GLN A 401 -10.55 7.21 -9.49
C GLN A 401 -10.07 8.62 -9.77
N THR A 402 -9.55 9.31 -8.76
CA THR A 402 -9.26 10.74 -8.84
C THR A 402 -7.78 11.06 -8.87
N GLY A 403 -6.89 10.07 -9.00
CA GLY A 403 -5.48 10.29 -9.25
C GLY A 403 -4.69 10.65 -8.00
N LEU A 404 -3.66 11.48 -8.16
CA LEU A 404 -2.65 11.71 -7.14
C LEU A 404 -2.93 12.96 -6.30
N TYR A 405 -2.83 12.81 -4.99
CA TYR A 405 -2.94 13.87 -4.00
C TYR A 405 -1.63 14.07 -3.27
N VAL A 406 -1.30 15.33 -2.98
CA VAL A 406 -0.16 15.69 -2.12
C VAL A 406 -0.70 16.38 -0.88
N PHE A 407 -0.25 15.94 0.30
CA PHE A 407 -0.71 16.40 1.59
C PHE A 407 0.44 16.89 2.48
N LYS A 408 0.08 17.71 3.46
CA LYS A 408 0.88 17.97 4.65
C LYS A 408 0.16 17.34 5.84
N VAL A 409 0.83 16.46 6.57
CA VAL A 409 0.34 15.91 7.83
C VAL A 409 1.11 16.54 8.98
N THR A 410 0.39 17.06 9.97
CA THR A 410 1.01 17.71 11.13
C THR A 410 0.52 17.08 12.43
N PRO A 411 1.42 16.78 13.39
CA PRO A 411 0.99 16.51 14.75
C PRO A 411 0.27 17.77 15.24
N ALA A 412 -0.80 17.61 16.03
CA ALA A 412 -1.53 18.77 16.52
C ALA A 412 -0.59 19.75 17.23
N ARG A 413 -0.82 21.06 17.04
CA ARG A 413 0.02 22.08 17.67
C ARG A 413 0.10 21.82 19.17
N SER A 414 1.31 21.68 19.69
CA SER A 414 1.57 21.86 21.12
C SER A 414 1.01 23.23 21.52
N LYS A 415 0.11 23.24 22.52
CA LYS A 415 -0.47 24.49 23.04
C LYS A 415 0.59 25.43 23.57
#